data_AF-A0A6I9RJ34-F1
#
_entry.id   AF-A0A6I9RJ34-F1
#
_cell.length_a   1.000
_cell.length_b   1.000
_cell.length_c   1.000
_cell.angle_alpha   90.00
_cell.angle_beta   90.00
_cell.angle_gamma   90.00
#
_symmetry.space_group_name_H-M   'P 1'
#
loop_
_entity.id
_entity.type
_entity.pdbx_description
1 polymer ?
#
loop_
_entity_poly.entity_id
_entity_poly.type
_entity_poly.pdbx_seq_one_letter_code
_entity_poly.pdbx_strand_id
1 'polypeptide(L)'
;MTTRRMRREEEVGAMGTTEGRSREEGEGRPPSRLPIPRTGDFLGKHRLSAAINRLDQEIHSLQEELDKLDSTEPSSAACKEVLVSMEGIPDALLPVTRGPEIAAWNRWFERVRSSHGHKWWQKGSDFS
;
A
#
# COMPACT_ATOMS: atom_id res chain seq x y z
N MET A 1 44.65 5.56 31.06
CA MET A 1 45.50 6.70 30.64
C MET A 1 44.70 7.48 29.60
N THR A 2 43.86 8.42 30.04
CA THR A 2 44.09 9.89 30.03
C THR A 2 43.86 10.51 28.63
N THR A 3 42.66 10.99 28.29
CA THR A 3 42.08 12.37 28.50
C THR A 3 42.37 13.32 27.33
N ARG A 4 41.34 14.01 26.78
CA ARG A 4 41.25 15.49 26.63
C ARG A 4 40.06 15.94 25.73
N ARG A 5 39.14 16.77 26.26
CA ARG A 5 38.98 18.25 26.04
C ARG A 5 38.21 18.60 24.76
N MET A 6 37.26 19.53 24.63
CA MET A 6 36.72 20.70 25.37
C MET A 6 35.30 20.94 24.81
N ARG A 7 34.23 21.02 25.61
CA ARG A 7 33.55 22.25 26.09
C ARG A 7 33.92 23.57 25.40
N ARG A 8 32.99 24.16 24.64
CA ARG A 8 33.01 25.58 24.27
C ARG A 8 31.67 26.19 24.71
N GLU A 9 31.72 26.92 25.81
CA GLU A 9 30.70 27.90 26.20
C GLU A 9 31.07 29.22 25.51
N GLU A 10 30.08 29.90 24.96
CA GLU A 10 30.19 31.29 24.53
C GLU A 10 28.99 32.04 25.12
N GLU A 11 29.23 32.68 26.26
CA GLU A 11 28.46 33.82 26.75
C GLU A 11 29.24 35.08 26.39
N VAL A 12 28.57 36.04 25.73
CA VAL A 12 28.81 37.50 25.73
C VAL A 12 27.62 38.06 24.94
N GLY A 13 26.68 38.87 25.45
CA GLY A 13 26.77 39.91 26.45
C GLY A 13 26.36 41.22 25.76
N ALA A 14 25.18 41.77 26.07
CA ALA A 14 24.84 43.18 25.86
C ALA A 14 23.54 43.55 26.59
N MET A 15 23.69 44.10 27.80
CA MET A 15 22.69 44.97 28.42
C MET A 15 22.75 46.36 27.77
N GLY A 16 21.62 47.07 27.72
CA GLY A 16 21.62 48.53 27.73
C GLY A 16 20.52 49.23 26.94
N THR A 17 19.55 49.79 27.70
CA THR A 17 19.03 51.19 27.62
C THR A 17 18.31 51.63 26.33
N THR A 18 17.21 52.40 26.31
CA THR A 18 16.43 53.20 27.27
C THR A 18 15.17 53.66 26.53
N GLU A 19 14.14 54.00 27.28
CA GLU A 19 12.86 54.59 26.84
C GLU A 19 13.01 55.81 25.93
N GLY A 20 12.06 55.96 25.01
CA GLY A 20 11.83 57.17 24.21
C GLY A 20 10.34 57.30 23.89
N ARG A 21 9.57 57.87 24.83
CA ARG A 21 8.16 58.26 24.67
C ARG A 21 8.08 59.66 24.08
N SER A 22 7.36 59.81 22.96
CA SER A 22 6.67 61.01 22.43
C SER A 22 6.36 60.71 20.94
N ARG A 23 5.22 60.99 20.31
CA ARG A 23 4.04 61.83 20.59
C ARG A 23 2.99 61.46 19.53
N GLU A 24 1.72 61.48 19.90
CA GLU A 24 0.57 61.18 19.03
C GLU A 24 0.22 62.33 18.08
N GLU A 25 -0.62 61.96 17.10
CA GLU A 25 -1.47 62.74 16.19
C GLU A 25 -0.97 63.05 14.77
N GLY A 26 -1.73 62.50 13.81
CA GLY A 26 -1.59 62.60 12.37
C GLY A 26 -2.55 61.61 11.70
N GLU A 27 -3.83 61.95 11.70
CA GLU A 27 -4.96 61.17 11.20
C GLU A 27 -4.95 61.02 9.67
N GLY A 28 -5.22 59.79 9.19
CA GLY A 28 -5.41 59.49 7.77
C GLY A 28 -4.75 58.20 7.28
N ARG A 29 -5.13 57.03 7.79
CA ARG A 29 -4.78 55.73 7.19
C ARG A 29 -6.03 54.86 7.03
N PRO A 30 -6.34 54.35 5.81
CA PRO A 30 -7.51 53.50 5.57
C PRO A 30 -7.41 52.21 6.40
N PRO A 31 -8.56 51.56 6.72
CA PRO A 31 -8.65 50.56 7.77
C PRO A 31 -7.61 49.47 7.60
N SER A 32 -6.77 49.39 8.63
CA SER A 32 -5.77 48.36 8.84
C SER A 32 -6.38 46.99 8.56
N ARG A 33 -5.77 46.31 7.58
CA ARG A 33 -6.00 44.92 7.17
C ARG A 33 -6.51 44.08 8.34
N LEU A 34 -7.68 43.46 8.15
CA LEU A 34 -8.07 42.29 8.94
C LEU A 34 -6.87 41.33 9.01
N PRO A 35 -6.60 40.68 10.15
CA PRO A 35 -5.63 39.61 10.19
C PRO A 35 -6.14 38.53 9.24
N ILE A 36 -5.50 38.40 8.08
CA ILE A 36 -5.61 37.18 7.27
C ILE A 36 -5.17 36.08 8.24
N PRO A 37 -6.03 35.10 8.58
CA PRO A 37 -5.57 33.98 9.38
C PRO A 37 -4.41 33.38 8.59
N ARG A 38 -3.23 33.33 9.19
CA ARG A 38 -2.08 32.69 8.56
C ARG A 38 -2.32 31.19 8.54
N THR A 39 -3.20 30.75 7.66
CA THR A 39 -3.38 29.35 7.25
C THR A 39 -2.24 28.92 6.31
N GLY A 40 -1.06 29.56 6.42
CA GLY A 40 0.07 29.34 5.52
C GLY A 40 0.97 28.17 5.91
N ASP A 41 0.89 27.71 7.16
CA ASP A 41 1.90 26.79 7.69
C ASP A 41 1.35 25.38 7.95
N PHE A 42 0.06 25.23 8.25
CA PHE A 42 -0.52 23.96 8.68
C PHE A 42 -0.88 23.02 7.52
N LEU A 43 -1.36 23.56 6.39
CA LEU A 43 -1.76 22.78 5.20
C LEU A 43 -0.59 22.05 4.53
N GLY A 44 0.63 22.57 4.65
CA GLY A 44 1.85 21.91 4.15
C GLY A 44 2.43 20.89 5.13
N LYS A 45 2.47 21.24 6.43
CA LYS A 45 3.01 20.38 7.50
C LYS A 45 2.25 19.06 7.60
N HIS A 46 0.92 19.09 7.62
CA HIS A 46 0.13 17.86 7.69
C HIS A 46 0.34 16.94 6.49
N ARG A 47 0.48 17.51 5.28
CA ARG A 47 0.77 16.74 4.06
C ARG A 47 2.15 16.07 4.14
N LEU A 48 3.14 16.81 4.62
CA LEU A 48 4.49 16.27 4.81
C LEU A 48 4.51 15.18 5.88
N SER A 49 3.87 15.42 7.03
CA SER A 49 3.74 14.42 8.10
C SER A 49 2.99 13.17 7.65
N ALA A 50 1.92 13.31 6.85
CA ALA A 50 1.19 12.17 6.30
C ALA A 50 2.06 11.38 5.31
N ALA A 51 2.86 12.06 4.47
CA ALA A 51 3.80 11.41 3.57
C ALA A 51 4.89 10.66 4.33
N ILE A 52 5.45 11.25 5.39
CA ILE A 52 6.43 10.60 6.27
C ILE A 52 5.80 9.35 6.91
N ASN A 53 4.65 9.48 7.56
CA ASN A 53 3.97 8.35 8.20
C ASN A 53 3.66 7.22 7.22
N ARG A 54 3.28 7.55 5.98
CA ARG A 54 3.05 6.55 4.93
C ARG A 54 4.35 5.82 4.59
N LEU A 55 5.45 6.54 4.39
CA LEU A 55 6.75 5.94 4.10
C LEU A 55 7.23 5.09 5.26
N ASP A 56 7.04 5.54 6.50
CA ASP A 56 7.38 4.75 7.68
C ASP A 56 6.57 3.46 7.73
N GLN A 57 5.27 3.49 7.44
CA GLN A 57 4.45 2.28 7.34
C GLN A 57 4.92 1.33 6.23
N GLU A 58 5.30 1.87 5.08
CA GLU A 58 5.84 1.09 3.96
C GLU A 58 7.18 0.42 4.34
N ILE A 59 8.07 1.14 5.04
CA ILE A 59 9.31 0.58 5.57
C ILE A 59 9.03 -0.55 6.55
N HIS A 60 8.10 -0.36 7.50
CA HIS A 60 7.74 -1.39 8.47
C HIS A 60 7.13 -2.63 7.80
N SER A 61 6.24 -2.44 6.81
CA SER A 61 5.65 -3.55 6.05
C SER A 61 6.71 -4.37 5.33
N LEU A 62 7.64 -3.69 4.63
CA LEU A 62 8.70 -4.36 3.90
C LEU A 62 9.68 -5.09 4.83
N GLN A 63 9.97 -4.53 6.01
CA GLN A 63 10.80 -5.20 7.02
C GLN A 63 10.11 -6.47 7.54
N GLU A 64 8.81 -6.39 7.86
CA GLU A 64 8.04 -7.56 8.31
C GLU A 64 7.96 -8.65 7.24
N GLU A 65 7.78 -8.28 5.97
CA GLU A 65 7.79 -9.21 4.84
C GLU A 65 9.16 -9.87 4.66
N LEU A 66 10.25 -9.12 4.82
CA LEU A 66 11.60 -9.67 4.72
C LEU A 66 11.90 -10.65 5.85
N ASP A 67 11.53 -10.31 7.10
CA ASP A 67 11.69 -11.19 8.25
C ASP A 67 10.92 -12.52 8.06
N LYS A 68 9.72 -12.45 7.44
CA LYS A 68 8.96 -13.65 7.06
C LYS A 68 9.70 -14.46 6.02
N LEU A 69 10.22 -13.83 4.96
CA LEU A 69 10.96 -14.51 3.89
C LEU A 69 12.21 -15.23 4.41
N ASP A 70 12.93 -14.64 5.36
CA ASP A 70 14.11 -15.26 5.99
C ASP A 70 13.76 -16.54 6.77
N SER A 71 12.53 -16.64 7.27
CA SER A 71 12.01 -17.85 7.93
C SER A 71 11.32 -18.84 6.99
N THR A 72 11.04 -18.44 5.75
CA THR A 72 10.28 -19.29 4.81
C THR A 72 11.15 -20.38 4.19
N GLU A 73 10.58 -21.57 4.07
CA GLU A 73 11.24 -22.70 3.40
C GLU A 73 11.38 -22.46 1.89
N PRO A 74 12.35 -23.11 1.23
CA PRO A 74 12.50 -23.02 -0.22
C PRO A 74 11.21 -23.40 -0.96
N SER A 75 10.89 -22.68 -2.03
CA SER A 75 9.71 -22.98 -2.88
C SER A 75 9.70 -24.43 -3.39
N SER A 76 10.87 -25.05 -3.59
CA SER A 76 10.98 -26.46 -3.98
C SER A 76 10.44 -27.42 -2.93
N ALA A 77 10.52 -27.09 -1.64
CA ALA A 77 9.92 -27.87 -0.56
C ALA A 77 8.39 -27.75 -0.59
N ALA A 78 7.87 -26.52 -0.66
CA ALA A 78 6.43 -26.27 -0.78
C ALA A 78 5.81 -26.97 -2.03
N CYS A 79 6.49 -26.92 -3.18
CA CYS A 79 6.02 -27.62 -4.38
C CYS A 79 5.99 -29.15 -4.21
N LYS A 80 6.96 -29.73 -3.49
CA LYS A 80 6.95 -31.17 -3.19
C LYS A 80 5.77 -31.55 -2.30
N GLU A 81 5.45 -30.73 -1.30
CA GLU A 81 4.27 -30.97 -0.45
C GLU A 81 2.97 -30.96 -1.25
N VAL A 82 2.83 -30.02 -2.19
CA VAL A 82 1.68 -29.96 -3.10
C VAL A 82 1.60 -31.23 -3.97
N LEU A 83 2.72 -31.67 -4.55
CA LEU A 83 2.75 -32.90 -5.35
C LEU A 83 2.36 -34.13 -4.52
N VAL A 84 2.93 -34.28 -3.32
CA VAL A 84 2.60 -35.38 -2.40
C VAL A 84 1.10 -35.36 -2.04
N SER A 85 0.53 -34.17 -1.81
CA SER A 85 -0.89 -34.02 -1.54
C SER A 85 -1.77 -34.42 -2.74
N MET A 86 -1.33 -34.16 -3.97
CA MET A 86 -2.07 -34.51 -5.19
C MET A 86 -1.98 -36.00 -5.53
N GLU A 87 -0.87 -36.66 -5.20
CA GLU A 87 -0.67 -38.09 -5.48
C GLU A 87 -1.46 -39.01 -4.53
N GLY A 88 -1.83 -38.53 -3.34
CA GLY A 88 -2.48 -39.35 -2.31
C GLY A 88 -3.94 -39.69 -2.58
N ILE A 89 -4.69 -38.85 -3.29
CA ILE A 89 -6.12 -39.06 -3.60
C ILE A 89 -6.33 -38.87 -5.10
N PRO A 90 -6.75 -39.91 -5.84
CA PRO A 90 -6.97 -39.77 -7.27
C PRO A 90 -8.24 -38.94 -7.52
N ASP A 91 -8.11 -37.88 -8.31
CA ASP A 91 -9.22 -36.99 -8.65
C ASP A 91 -10.18 -37.67 -9.64
N ALA A 92 -11.45 -37.82 -9.26
CA ALA A 92 -12.48 -38.48 -10.06
C ALA A 92 -12.76 -37.80 -11.42
N LEU A 93 -12.36 -36.53 -11.60
CA LEU A 93 -12.52 -35.80 -12.86
C LEU A 93 -11.34 -35.98 -13.82
N LEU A 94 -10.23 -36.58 -13.37
CA LEU A 94 -9.07 -36.79 -14.22
C LEU A 94 -9.22 -38.11 -15.02
N PRO A 95 -8.90 -38.11 -16.33
CA PRO A 95 -8.98 -39.31 -17.18
C PRO A 95 -8.10 -40.47 -16.70
N VAL A 96 -7.08 -40.17 -15.89
CA VAL A 96 -6.14 -41.14 -15.33
C VAL A 96 -6.78 -41.97 -14.21
N THR A 97 -7.82 -41.43 -13.57
CA THR A 97 -8.51 -42.07 -12.46
C THR A 97 -9.48 -43.11 -12.98
N ARG A 98 -9.10 -44.38 -12.89
CA ARG A 98 -9.96 -45.51 -13.24
C ARG A 98 -11.05 -45.68 -12.16
N GLY A 99 -12.08 -44.85 -12.22
CA GLY A 99 -13.33 -45.04 -11.48
C GLY A 99 -14.31 -45.94 -12.23
N PRO A 100 -15.34 -46.48 -11.56
CA PRO A 100 -16.48 -47.09 -12.25
C PRO A 100 -17.03 -46.09 -13.27
N GLU A 101 -17.26 -46.51 -14.51
CA GLU A 101 -17.89 -45.66 -15.52
C GLU A 101 -19.33 -45.37 -15.05
N ILE A 102 -19.55 -44.18 -14.48
CA ILE A 102 -20.89 -43.78 -14.05
C ILE A 102 -21.63 -43.27 -15.29
N ALA A 103 -22.23 -44.19 -16.04
CA ALA A 103 -22.97 -43.91 -17.28
C ALA A 103 -24.06 -42.81 -17.13
N ALA A 104 -24.55 -42.57 -15.90
CA ALA A 104 -25.51 -41.51 -15.60
C ALA A 104 -24.96 -40.08 -15.83
N TRP A 105 -23.63 -39.88 -15.80
CA TRP A 105 -23.01 -38.56 -16.07
C TRP A 105 -22.99 -38.22 -17.56
N ASN A 106 -22.97 -39.22 -18.44
CA ASN A 106 -23.08 -38.99 -19.89
C ASN A 106 -24.36 -38.20 -20.19
N ARG A 107 -25.46 -38.42 -19.46
CA ARG A 107 -26.70 -37.63 -19.60
C ARG A 107 -26.53 -36.13 -19.30
N TRP A 108 -25.61 -35.76 -18.38
CA TRP A 108 -25.38 -34.36 -17.99
C TRP A 108 -24.38 -33.65 -18.91
N PHE A 109 -23.42 -34.40 -19.47
CA PHE A 109 -22.38 -33.88 -20.36
C PHE A 109 -22.71 -34.05 -21.85
N GLU A 110 -23.66 -34.92 -22.20
CA GLU A 110 -24.20 -34.99 -23.55
C GLU A 110 -24.94 -33.70 -23.87
N ARG A 111 -24.60 -33.14 -25.03
CA ARG A 111 -25.32 -32.00 -25.56
C ARG A 111 -26.79 -32.39 -25.72
N VAL A 112 -27.69 -31.76 -24.96
CA VAL A 112 -29.13 -31.88 -25.18
C VAL A 112 -29.38 -31.55 -26.65
N ARG A 113 -29.81 -32.55 -27.42
CA ARG A 113 -30.25 -32.37 -28.81
C ARG A 113 -31.59 -31.65 -28.78
N SER A 114 -31.56 -30.35 -28.46
CA SER A 114 -32.72 -29.50 -28.69
C SER A 114 -33.01 -29.54 -30.18
N SER A 115 -34.22 -29.99 -30.53
CA SER A 115 -34.76 -29.91 -31.88
C SER A 115 -34.86 -28.47 -32.38
N HIS A 116 -34.81 -27.50 -31.47
CA HIS A 116 -34.76 -26.07 -31.75
C HIS A 116 -33.38 -25.53 -31.39
N GLY A 117 -32.45 -25.68 -32.34
CA GLY A 117 -31.09 -25.16 -32.23
C GLY A 117 -31.07 -23.63 -32.32
N HIS A 118 -31.12 -22.94 -31.19
CA HIS A 118 -30.82 -21.51 -31.16
C HIS A 118 -29.31 -21.30 -31.34
N LYS A 119 -28.91 -21.12 -32.60
CA LYS A 119 -27.53 -20.84 -33.04
C LYS A 119 -27.11 -19.38 -32.78
N TRP A 120 -27.47 -18.81 -31.62
CA TRP A 120 -27.26 -17.37 -31.40
C TRP A 120 -25.78 -16.99 -31.18
N TRP A 121 -24.92 -17.95 -30.84
CA TRP A 121 -23.46 -17.76 -30.71
C TRP A 121 -22.64 -18.14 -31.97
N GLN A 122 -23.29 -18.46 -33.10
CA GLN A 122 -22.58 -18.82 -34.34
C GLN A 122 -22.59 -17.70 -35.39
N LYS A 123 -23.20 -16.55 -35.09
CA LYS A 123 -23.31 -15.44 -36.04
C LYS A 123 -22.22 -14.40 -35.76
N GLY A 124 -21.04 -14.63 -36.34
CA GLY A 124 -19.94 -13.67 -36.23
C GLY A 124 -18.60 -14.09 -36.84
N SER A 125 -18.51 -15.23 -37.52
CA SER A 125 -17.26 -15.68 -38.16
C SER A 125 -17.37 -15.67 -39.68
N ASP A 126 -17.72 -14.52 -40.25
CA ASP A 126 -17.42 -14.20 -41.65
C ASP A 126 -16.38 -13.08 -41.65
N PHE A 127 -15.14 -13.43 -41.32
CA PHE A 127 -13.97 -12.65 -41.70
C PHE A 127 -13.08 -13.60 -42.49
N SER A 128 -13.09 -13.43 -43.81
CA SER A 128 -12.16 -14.02 -44.75
C SER A 128 -11.57 -12.92 -45.63
#